data_AF-A0A0Q8PIC9-F1
#
_entry.id   AF-A0A0Q8PIC9-F1
#
_cell.length_a   1.000
_cell.length_b   1.000
_cell.length_c   1.000
_cell.angle_alpha   90.00
_cell.angle_beta   90.00
_cell.angle_gamma   90.00
#
_symmetry.space_group_name_H-M   'P 1'
#
loop_
_entity.id
_entity.type
_entity.pdbx_description
1 polymer ?
#
loop_
_entity_poly.entity_id
_entity_poly.type
_entity_poly.pdbx_seq_one_letter_code
_entity_poly.pdbx_strand_id
1 'polypeptide(L)'
;MNGFGRLVLVELSRLVHRRAALVLVAACLIVPTIIGVVLVLDTRPPSAAAVAEAERMVEQDRQNPQLEKDVASCIAEPQNWGVDPSVEDADEIEEYCRVSMEPQLDWYLYDSQLEIASERDSGSGIAITLLLSMAMMLLGTTFTGHDWASGSVSNQLLFEPRRTRVWCAKALVVGGVAALLAGVVLTTYWLAIGAVASARDRLGDGVLLDCLQMGWRAAAVAGVAALLGFALTMLFRSTVATLGILFGIALAGGIVLGILGFEGRWNPAYNVAAVVSDGVEYYAEVDCSPQQAEEMGEEMGYGYCSEERTLTFAQGAGYLGTAVLATGLGSLLWFRRRDVP
;
A
#
# COMPACT_ATOMS: atom_id res chain seq x y z
N MET A 1 -33.38 18.32 15.55
CA MET A 1 -32.48 17.78 14.50
C MET A 1 -32.77 18.48 13.18
N ASN A 2 -31.78 19.14 12.57
CA ASN A 2 -31.96 19.83 11.29
C ASN A 2 -32.31 18.82 10.17
N GLY A 3 -33.09 19.23 9.18
CA GLY A 3 -33.56 18.32 8.11
C GLY A 3 -32.43 17.61 7.33
N PHE A 4 -31.24 18.21 7.29
CA PHE A 4 -30.05 17.57 6.67
C PHE A 4 -29.49 16.44 7.53
N GLY A 5 -29.43 16.60 8.85
CA GLY A 5 -28.98 15.53 9.75
C GLY A 5 -29.89 14.30 9.69
N ARG A 6 -31.20 14.51 9.57
CA ARG A 6 -32.15 13.40 9.33
C ARG A 6 -31.87 12.68 8.00
N LEU A 7 -31.53 13.43 6.95
CA LEU A 7 -31.20 12.86 5.64
C LEU A 7 -29.91 12.02 5.70
N VAL A 8 -28.88 12.49 6.41
CA VAL A 8 -27.64 11.74 6.65
C VAL A 8 -27.92 10.43 7.37
N LEU A 9 -28.73 10.44 8.43
CA LEU A 9 -29.10 9.21 9.15
C LEU A 9 -29.89 8.22 8.28
N VAL A 10 -30.78 8.72 7.42
CA VAL A 10 -31.51 7.87 6.45
C VAL A 10 -30.54 7.21 5.48
N GLU A 11 -29.60 7.98 4.90
CA GLU A 11 -28.61 7.43 3.98
C GLU A 11 -27.65 6.45 4.66
N LEU A 12 -27.27 6.71 5.92
CA LEU A 12 -26.50 5.78 6.73
C LEU A 12 -27.26 4.47 6.94
N SER A 13 -28.53 4.55 7.34
CA SER A 13 -29.39 3.36 7.49
C SER A 13 -29.49 2.58 6.19
N ARG A 14 -29.63 3.27 5.04
CA ARG A 14 -29.66 2.63 3.72
C ARG A 14 -28.34 1.97 3.36
N LEU A 15 -27.20 2.55 3.74
CA LEU A 15 -25.89 1.95 3.48
C LEU A 15 -25.70 0.68 4.32
N VAL A 16 -25.95 0.73 5.62
CA VAL A 16 -25.69 -0.41 6.53
C VAL A 16 -26.63 -1.60 6.31
N HIS A 17 -27.81 -1.39 5.74
CA HIS A 17 -28.74 -2.49 5.42
C HIS A 17 -28.51 -3.10 4.02
N ARG A 18 -27.56 -2.59 3.23
CA ARG A 18 -27.27 -3.16 1.92
C ARG A 18 -26.39 -4.39 2.05
N ARG A 19 -26.88 -5.52 1.54
CA ARG A 19 -26.11 -6.78 1.50
C ARG A 19 -24.76 -6.63 0.83
N ALA A 20 -24.68 -5.95 -0.31
CA ALA A 20 -23.40 -5.71 -1.00
C ALA A 20 -22.42 -4.91 -0.15
N ALA A 21 -22.89 -3.89 0.57
CA ALA A 21 -22.06 -3.13 1.50
C ALA A 21 -21.57 -4.00 2.66
N LEU A 22 -22.46 -4.82 3.23
CA LEU A 22 -22.10 -5.74 4.33
C LEU A 22 -21.06 -6.79 3.90
N VAL A 23 -21.15 -7.30 2.67
CA VAL A 23 -20.13 -8.23 2.12
C VAL A 23 -18.77 -7.54 1.98
N LEU A 24 -18.74 -6.30 1.47
CA LEU A 24 -17.50 -5.52 1.38
C LEU A 24 -16.92 -5.23 2.77
N VAL A 25 -17.75 -4.81 3.73
CA VAL A 25 -17.32 -4.59 5.12
C VAL A 25 -16.75 -5.87 5.73
N ALA A 26 -17.41 -7.02 5.52
CA ALA A 26 -16.91 -8.31 5.99
C ALA A 26 -15.55 -8.64 5.39
N ALA A 27 -15.37 -8.43 4.07
CA ALA A 27 -14.07 -8.62 3.41
C ALA A 27 -12.98 -7.70 3.99
N CYS A 28 -13.30 -6.43 4.25
CA CYS A 28 -12.39 -5.46 4.87
C CYS A 28 -11.98 -5.82 6.31
N LEU A 29 -12.74 -6.67 7.00
CA LEU A 29 -12.39 -7.16 8.33
C LEU A 29 -11.62 -8.48 8.25
N ILE A 30 -12.14 -9.42 7.45
CA ILE A 30 -11.61 -10.78 7.34
C ILE A 30 -10.21 -10.78 6.73
N VAL A 31 -9.99 -10.07 5.61
CA VAL A 31 -8.72 -10.16 4.89
C VAL A 31 -7.56 -9.59 5.70
N PRO A 32 -7.63 -8.37 6.29
CA PRO A 32 -6.56 -7.87 7.14
C PRO A 32 -6.33 -8.72 8.39
N THR A 33 -7.39 -9.32 8.94
CA THR A 33 -7.25 -10.27 10.07
C THR A 33 -6.47 -11.51 9.64
N ILE A 34 -6.79 -12.10 8.48
CA ILE A 34 -6.06 -13.26 7.96
C ILE A 34 -4.59 -12.88 7.71
N ILE A 35 -4.33 -11.75 7.05
CA ILE A 35 -2.96 -11.27 6.79
C ILE A 35 -2.20 -11.12 8.11
N GLY A 36 -2.78 -10.46 9.10
CA GLY A 36 -2.15 -10.28 10.41
C GLY A 36 -1.90 -11.59 11.15
N VAL A 37 -2.85 -12.53 11.10
CA VAL A 37 -2.66 -13.86 11.69
C VAL A 37 -1.52 -14.58 11.00
N VAL A 38 -1.50 -14.66 9.67
CA VAL A 38 -0.44 -15.31 8.89
C VAL A 38 0.91 -14.67 9.21
N LEU A 39 1.02 -13.34 9.19
CA LEU A 39 2.24 -12.64 9.55
C LEU A 39 2.73 -13.01 10.96
N VAL A 40 1.84 -13.07 11.95
CA VAL A 40 2.18 -13.46 13.32
C VAL A 40 2.62 -14.91 13.42
N LEU A 41 2.05 -15.81 12.61
CA LEU A 41 2.41 -17.23 12.55
C LEU A 41 3.78 -17.44 11.88
N ASP A 42 4.02 -16.79 10.75
CA ASP A 42 5.24 -16.94 9.94
C ASP A 42 6.47 -16.34 10.63
N THR A 43 6.25 -15.33 11.47
CA THR A 43 7.31 -14.64 12.21
C THR A 43 7.51 -15.15 13.65
N ARG A 44 7.03 -16.36 13.95
CA ARG A 44 7.19 -16.94 15.30
C ARG A 44 8.67 -17.24 15.57
N PRO A 45 9.17 -16.90 16.78
CA PRO A 45 10.50 -17.32 17.18
C PRO A 45 10.66 -18.85 17.10
N PRO A 46 11.84 -19.35 16.73
CA PRO A 46 12.10 -20.78 16.67
C PRO A 46 11.90 -21.44 18.03
N SER A 47 11.38 -22.67 18.03
CA SER A 47 11.18 -23.44 19.26
C SER A 47 12.52 -23.85 19.88
N ALA A 48 12.56 -24.06 21.20
CA ALA A 48 13.77 -24.53 21.88
C ALA A 48 14.32 -25.85 21.30
N ALA A 49 13.44 -26.72 20.78
CA ALA A 49 13.85 -27.95 20.10
C ALA A 49 14.54 -27.67 18.75
N ALA A 50 14.02 -26.70 17.98
CA ALA A 50 14.63 -26.29 16.72
C ALA A 50 15.97 -25.60 16.96
N VAL A 51 16.08 -24.75 17.99
CA VAL A 51 17.35 -24.15 18.39
C VAL A 51 18.36 -25.21 18.80
N ALA A 52 17.99 -26.16 19.66
CA ALA A 52 18.87 -27.25 20.07
C ALA A 52 19.26 -28.18 18.91
N GLU A 53 18.40 -28.34 17.90
CA GLU A 53 18.73 -29.07 16.68
C GLU A 53 19.75 -28.29 15.82
N ALA A 54 19.53 -26.99 15.63
CA ALA A 54 20.45 -26.12 14.91
C ALA A 54 21.83 -26.05 15.60
N GLU A 55 21.89 -25.94 16.92
CA GLU A 55 23.15 -25.98 17.68
C GLU A 55 23.93 -27.28 17.46
N ARG A 56 23.24 -28.42 17.37
CA ARG A 56 23.89 -29.71 17.05
C ARG A 56 24.44 -29.74 15.64
N MET A 57 23.74 -29.15 14.66
CA MET A 57 24.21 -29.06 13.28
C MET A 57 25.43 -28.14 13.17
N VAL A 58 25.41 -26.99 13.84
CA VAL A 58 26.57 -26.08 13.94
C VAL A 58 27.78 -26.80 14.53
N GLU A 59 27.61 -27.53 15.63
CA GLU A 59 28.72 -28.26 16.25
C GLU A 59 29.24 -29.39 15.35
N GLN A 60 28.35 -30.08 14.64
CA GLN A 60 28.72 -31.13 13.70
C GLN A 60 29.53 -30.55 12.52
N ASP A 61 29.13 -29.41 11.98
CA ASP A 61 29.82 -28.78 10.84
C ASP A 61 31.13 -28.09 11.26
N ARG A 62 31.22 -27.58 12.50
CA ARG A 62 32.49 -27.12 13.08
C ARG A 62 33.52 -28.24 13.21
N GLN A 63 33.06 -29.47 13.46
CA GLN A 63 33.93 -30.64 13.52
C GLN A 63 34.25 -31.24 12.15
N ASN A 64 33.65 -30.73 11.06
CA ASN A 64 33.86 -31.24 9.73
C ASN A 64 35.26 -30.85 9.22
N PRO A 65 36.15 -31.80 8.88
CA PRO A 65 37.46 -31.49 8.33
C PRO A 65 37.44 -30.71 7.01
N GLN A 66 36.28 -30.61 6.36
CA GLN A 66 36.10 -29.80 5.16
C GLN A 66 36.16 -28.29 5.46
N LEU A 67 35.74 -27.86 6.65
CA LEU A 67 35.74 -26.44 7.04
C LEU A 67 37.15 -25.83 6.95
N GLU A 68 38.15 -26.50 7.50
CA GLU A 68 39.55 -26.05 7.43
C GLU A 68 40.08 -26.00 5.99
N LYS A 69 39.59 -26.86 5.09
CA LYS A 69 39.97 -26.82 3.68
C LYS A 69 39.33 -25.64 2.96
N ASP A 70 38.08 -25.32 3.29
CA ASP A 70 37.36 -24.22 2.69
C ASP A 70 37.97 -22.88 3.14
N VAL A 71 38.32 -22.75 4.43
CA VAL A 71 39.07 -21.60 4.98
C VAL A 71 40.43 -21.46 4.29
N ALA A 72 41.19 -22.55 4.15
CA ALA A 72 42.47 -22.51 3.44
C ALA A 72 42.31 -22.12 1.95
N SER A 73 41.23 -22.55 1.30
CA SER A 73 40.92 -22.17 -0.07
C SER A 73 40.56 -20.69 -0.20
N CYS A 74 39.87 -20.13 0.79
CA CYS A 74 39.56 -18.70 0.86
C CYS A 74 40.83 -17.86 1.00
N ILE A 75 41.73 -18.25 1.91
CA ILE A 75 43.01 -17.56 2.10
C ILE A 75 43.88 -17.64 0.84
N ALA A 76 43.84 -18.76 0.11
CA ALA A 76 44.60 -18.93 -1.13
C ALA A 76 44.07 -18.07 -2.29
N GLU A 77 42.75 -17.86 -2.37
CA GLU A 77 42.08 -17.17 -3.47
C GLU A 77 40.97 -16.21 -2.97
N PRO A 78 41.30 -15.16 -2.20
CA PRO A 78 40.32 -14.35 -1.46
C PRO A 78 39.31 -13.62 -2.36
N GLN A 79 39.73 -13.24 -3.57
CA GLN A 79 38.87 -12.57 -4.55
C GLN A 79 37.71 -13.45 -5.03
N ASN A 80 37.87 -14.78 -5.05
CA ASN A 80 36.81 -15.71 -5.44
C ASN A 80 35.72 -15.85 -4.37
N TRP A 81 35.99 -15.35 -3.15
CA TRP A 81 35.12 -15.43 -1.99
C TRP A 81 34.59 -14.07 -1.54
N GLY A 82 34.74 -13.03 -2.37
CA GLY A 82 34.15 -11.71 -2.15
C GLY A 82 34.94 -10.80 -1.21
N VAL A 83 36.20 -11.12 -0.93
CA VAL A 83 37.11 -10.21 -0.21
C VAL A 83 37.43 -9.02 -1.12
N ASP A 84 37.34 -7.80 -0.56
CA ASP A 84 37.65 -6.58 -1.28
C ASP A 84 39.11 -6.61 -1.79
N PRO A 85 39.36 -6.39 -3.08
CA PRO A 85 40.71 -6.41 -3.65
C PRO A 85 41.68 -5.39 -3.03
N SER A 86 41.18 -4.38 -2.32
CA SER A 86 41.99 -3.38 -1.62
C SER A 86 42.52 -3.84 -0.26
N VAL A 87 42.02 -4.94 0.28
CA VAL A 87 42.54 -5.55 1.52
C VAL A 87 43.74 -6.42 1.15
N GLU A 88 44.94 -5.94 1.48
CA GLU A 88 46.21 -6.64 1.21
C GLU A 88 46.81 -7.30 2.46
N ASP A 89 46.29 -6.99 3.65
CA ASP A 89 46.77 -7.55 4.91
C ASP A 89 46.34 -9.01 5.06
N ALA A 90 47.34 -9.90 5.23
CA ALA A 90 47.12 -11.33 5.36
C ALA A 90 46.34 -11.70 6.63
N ASP A 91 46.54 -10.97 7.73
CA ASP A 91 45.85 -11.23 8.99
C ASP A 91 44.36 -10.85 8.87
N GLU A 92 44.05 -9.76 8.16
CA GLU A 92 42.68 -9.30 7.90
C GLU A 92 41.92 -10.24 6.94
N ILE A 93 42.61 -10.77 5.93
CA ILE A 93 42.06 -11.79 5.02
C ILE A 93 41.77 -13.10 5.78
N GLU A 94 42.70 -13.55 6.63
CA GLU A 94 42.49 -14.76 7.45
C GLU A 94 41.30 -14.60 8.40
N GLU A 95 41.19 -13.45 9.08
CA GLU A 95 40.07 -13.15 9.97
C GLU A 95 38.74 -13.16 9.20
N TYR A 96 38.66 -12.48 8.05
CA TYR A 96 37.46 -12.49 7.21
C TYR A 96 37.06 -13.90 6.80
N CYS A 97 38.02 -14.68 6.28
CA CYS A 97 37.75 -16.05 5.82
C CYS A 97 37.29 -16.95 6.96
N ARG A 98 37.87 -16.84 8.16
CA ARG A 98 37.42 -17.61 9.33
C ARG A 98 36.02 -17.20 9.78
N VAL A 99 35.77 -15.91 9.97
CA VAL A 99 34.47 -15.40 10.46
C VAL A 99 33.34 -15.68 9.47
N SER A 100 33.61 -15.52 8.16
CA SER A 100 32.61 -15.70 7.11
C SER A 100 32.27 -17.16 6.82
N MET A 101 33.14 -18.10 7.20
CA MET A 101 32.95 -19.53 6.96
C MET A 101 32.60 -20.31 8.23
N GLU A 102 32.86 -19.75 9.42
CA GLU A 102 32.49 -20.40 10.68
C GLU A 102 30.97 -20.61 10.72
N PRO A 103 30.48 -21.86 10.90
CA PRO A 103 29.05 -22.12 11.00
C PRO A 103 28.40 -21.30 12.11
N GLN A 104 27.44 -20.46 11.73
CA GLN A 104 26.66 -19.61 12.62
C GLN A 104 25.26 -20.20 12.81
N LEU A 105 24.65 -19.98 13.98
CA LEU A 105 23.37 -20.60 14.34
C LEU A 105 22.21 -20.15 13.43
N ASP A 106 22.23 -18.89 13.01
CA ASP A 106 21.26 -18.26 12.12
C ASP A 106 21.25 -18.89 10.72
N TRP A 107 22.38 -19.43 10.23
CA TRP A 107 22.42 -20.14 8.94
C TRP A 107 21.57 -21.41 8.93
N TYR A 108 21.32 -22.00 10.09
CA TYR A 108 20.53 -23.21 10.27
C TYR A 108 19.13 -22.92 10.82
N LEU A 109 18.85 -21.67 11.18
CA LEU A 109 17.55 -21.19 11.64
C LEU A 109 16.99 -20.18 10.64
N TYR A 110 16.18 -20.66 9.69
CA TYR A 110 15.43 -19.76 8.83
C TYR A 110 14.24 -19.18 9.63
N ASP A 111 14.43 -17.98 10.20
CA ASP A 111 13.33 -17.20 10.77
C ASP A 111 13.10 -15.90 10.01
N SER A 112 11.84 -15.66 9.63
CA SER A 112 11.42 -14.32 9.17
C SER A 112 11.14 -13.51 10.42
N GLN A 113 11.98 -12.53 10.72
CA GLN A 113 11.78 -11.72 11.92
C GLN A 113 10.64 -10.71 11.69
N LEU A 114 9.81 -10.51 12.72
CA LEU A 114 8.76 -9.51 12.64
C LEU A 114 9.37 -8.11 12.71
N GLU A 115 9.51 -7.46 11.56
CA GLU A 115 9.99 -6.09 11.43
C GLU A 115 8.84 -5.16 11.01
N ILE A 116 8.24 -4.47 11.98
CA ILE A 116 7.05 -3.64 11.73
C ILE A 116 7.34 -2.54 10.70
N ALA A 117 8.54 -1.95 10.71
CA ALA A 117 8.90 -0.91 9.75
C ALA A 117 8.91 -1.44 8.30
N SER A 118 9.45 -2.63 8.08
CA SER A 118 9.41 -3.31 6.78
C SER A 118 7.96 -3.61 6.37
N GLU A 119 7.15 -4.10 7.30
CA GLU A 119 5.72 -4.36 7.06
C GLU A 119 4.92 -3.10 6.71
N ARG A 120 5.33 -1.94 7.22
CA ARG A 120 4.76 -0.63 6.90
C ARG A 120 5.17 -0.19 5.50
N ASP A 121 6.45 -0.26 5.17
CA ASP A 121 7.02 0.39 3.99
C ASP A 121 6.88 -0.45 2.70
N SER A 122 6.97 -1.78 2.82
CA SER A 122 6.96 -2.68 1.66
C SER A 122 6.09 -3.94 1.85
N GLY A 123 5.66 -4.24 3.09
CA GLY A 123 4.91 -5.46 3.40
C GLY A 123 3.39 -5.28 3.49
N SER A 124 2.80 -5.90 4.51
CA SER A 124 1.36 -6.04 4.72
C SER A 124 0.60 -4.71 4.81
N GLY A 125 1.23 -3.64 5.30
CA GLY A 125 0.62 -2.31 5.44
C GLY A 125 0.17 -1.72 4.10
N ILE A 126 0.99 -1.88 3.05
CA ILE A 126 0.68 -1.45 1.69
C ILE A 126 -0.45 -2.31 1.12
N ALA A 127 -0.36 -3.63 1.26
CA ALA A 127 -1.37 -4.57 0.74
C ALA A 127 -2.76 -4.31 1.33
N ILE A 128 -2.85 -4.10 2.65
CA ILE A 128 -4.11 -3.79 3.33
C ILE A 128 -4.64 -2.43 2.90
N THR A 129 -3.77 -1.42 2.76
CA THR A 129 -4.15 -0.08 2.28
C THR A 129 -4.77 -0.12 0.89
N LEU A 130 -4.15 -0.85 -0.04
CA LEU A 130 -4.67 -1.04 -1.40
C LEU A 130 -6.02 -1.75 -1.38
N LEU A 131 -6.12 -2.86 -0.64
CA LEU A 131 -7.35 -3.63 -0.49
C LEU A 131 -8.50 -2.78 0.06
N LEU A 132 -8.26 -2.04 1.15
CA LEU A 132 -9.28 -1.18 1.76
C LEU A 132 -9.69 -0.06 0.81
N SER A 133 -8.74 0.59 0.13
CA SER A 133 -9.03 1.66 -0.82
C SER A 133 -9.88 1.16 -2.00
N MET A 134 -9.53 0.01 -2.56
CA MET A 134 -10.31 -0.63 -3.63
C MET A 134 -11.70 -1.04 -3.15
N ALA A 135 -11.81 -1.69 -1.99
CA ALA A 135 -13.09 -2.10 -1.43
C ALA A 135 -14.00 -0.91 -1.11
N MET A 136 -13.44 0.19 -0.59
CA MET A 136 -14.18 1.42 -0.31
C MET A 136 -14.60 2.14 -1.59
N MET A 137 -13.78 2.11 -2.63
CA MET A 137 -14.19 2.56 -3.97
C MET A 137 -15.37 1.74 -4.50
N LEU A 138 -15.33 0.41 -4.38
CA LEU A 138 -16.44 -0.48 -4.73
C LEU A 138 -17.69 -0.20 -3.88
N LEU A 139 -17.53 0.12 -2.60
CA LEU A 139 -18.63 0.54 -1.73
C LEU A 139 -19.30 1.82 -2.27
N GLY A 140 -18.48 2.80 -2.65
CA GLY A 140 -18.91 4.04 -3.30
C GLY A 140 -19.71 3.81 -4.57
N THR A 141 -19.20 2.95 -5.46
CA THR A 141 -19.86 2.65 -6.74
C THR A 141 -21.17 1.90 -6.54
N THR A 142 -21.18 0.85 -5.72
CA THR A 142 -22.35 -0.01 -5.52
C THR A 142 -23.47 0.70 -4.74
N PHE A 143 -23.13 1.58 -3.79
CA PHE A 143 -24.12 2.35 -3.03
C PHE A 143 -25.00 3.20 -3.95
N THR A 144 -24.41 3.90 -4.92
CA THR A 144 -25.19 4.73 -5.83
C THR A 144 -25.71 3.97 -7.03
N GLY A 145 -24.89 3.09 -7.60
CA GLY A 145 -25.24 2.42 -8.84
C GLY A 145 -26.49 1.55 -8.71
N HIS A 146 -26.69 0.92 -7.55
CA HIS A 146 -27.93 0.21 -7.26
C HIS A 146 -29.15 1.16 -7.19
N ASP A 147 -28.99 2.40 -6.72
CA ASP A 147 -30.09 3.36 -6.68
C ASP A 147 -30.56 3.76 -8.07
N TRP A 148 -29.63 3.86 -9.02
CA TRP A 148 -29.96 4.09 -10.43
C TRP A 148 -30.61 2.86 -11.06
N ALA A 149 -30.01 1.67 -10.86
CA ALA A 149 -30.52 0.43 -11.44
C ALA A 149 -31.95 0.07 -10.95
N SER A 150 -32.25 0.35 -9.68
CA SER A 150 -33.58 0.12 -9.09
C SER A 150 -34.58 1.26 -9.31
N GLY A 151 -34.15 2.40 -9.85
CA GLY A 151 -34.98 3.61 -9.96
C GLY A 151 -35.28 4.30 -8.62
N SER A 152 -34.65 3.88 -7.51
CA SER A 152 -34.94 4.45 -6.18
C SER A 152 -34.56 5.92 -6.04
N VAL A 153 -33.62 6.42 -6.88
CA VAL A 153 -33.26 7.85 -6.95
C VAL A 153 -34.50 8.71 -7.23
N SER A 154 -35.36 8.29 -8.16
CA SER A 154 -36.56 9.04 -8.52
C SER A 154 -37.52 9.13 -7.34
N ASN A 155 -37.76 8.02 -6.64
CA ASN A 155 -38.60 8.00 -5.44
C ASN A 155 -38.03 8.90 -4.33
N GLN A 156 -36.71 8.88 -4.12
CA GLN A 156 -36.07 9.72 -3.12
C GLN A 156 -36.25 11.22 -3.42
N LEU A 157 -36.19 11.62 -4.69
CA LEU A 157 -36.34 13.00 -5.10
C LEU A 157 -37.79 13.52 -5.05
N LEU A 158 -38.79 12.64 -4.93
CA LEU A 158 -40.17 13.04 -4.62
C LEU A 158 -40.28 13.57 -3.19
N PHE A 159 -39.58 12.94 -2.23
CA PHE A 159 -39.62 13.34 -0.82
C PHE A 159 -38.61 14.44 -0.47
N GLU A 160 -37.44 14.48 -1.10
CA GLU A 160 -36.46 15.55 -0.94
C GLU A 160 -36.04 16.09 -2.32
N PRO A 161 -36.72 17.13 -2.85
CA PRO A 161 -36.47 17.66 -4.19
C PRO A 161 -35.14 18.42 -4.30
N ARG A 162 -34.51 18.78 -3.17
CA ARG A 162 -33.23 19.49 -3.15
C ARG A 162 -32.08 18.52 -3.43
N ARG A 163 -31.86 18.22 -4.71
CA ARG A 163 -30.84 17.31 -5.25
C ARG A 163 -29.45 17.48 -4.62
N THR A 164 -28.99 18.73 -4.46
CA THR A 164 -27.70 19.03 -3.81
C THR A 164 -27.62 18.45 -2.39
N ARG A 165 -28.70 18.53 -1.61
CA ARG A 165 -28.72 17.98 -0.24
C ARG A 165 -28.63 16.46 -0.25
N VAL A 166 -29.31 15.81 -1.19
CA VAL A 166 -29.26 14.35 -1.36
C VAL A 166 -27.86 13.90 -1.77
N TRP A 167 -27.26 14.57 -2.76
CA TRP A 167 -25.90 14.29 -3.21
C TRP A 167 -24.90 14.47 -2.08
N CYS A 168 -24.93 15.61 -1.37
CA CYS A 168 -24.02 15.88 -0.27
C CYS A 168 -24.20 14.91 0.90
N ALA A 169 -25.44 14.56 1.27
CA ALA A 169 -25.69 13.60 2.34
C ALA A 169 -25.12 12.22 1.99
N LYS A 170 -25.33 11.74 0.75
CA LYS A 170 -24.76 10.48 0.28
C LYS A 170 -23.23 10.51 0.26
N ALA A 171 -22.63 11.59 -0.26
CA ALA A 171 -21.18 11.77 -0.27
C ALA A 171 -20.61 11.75 1.16
N LEU A 172 -21.23 12.49 2.09
CA LEU A 172 -20.81 12.52 3.50
C LEU A 172 -20.88 11.14 4.15
N VAL A 173 -21.98 10.41 3.93
CA VAL A 173 -22.15 9.06 4.48
C VAL A 173 -21.13 8.10 3.89
N VAL A 174 -20.99 8.04 2.57
CA VAL A 174 -20.14 7.03 1.94
C VAL A 174 -18.66 7.30 2.19
N GLY A 175 -18.21 8.56 2.06
CA GLY A 175 -16.83 8.94 2.34
C GLY A 175 -16.50 8.85 3.83
N GLY A 176 -17.42 9.30 4.70
CA GLY A 176 -17.24 9.27 6.15
C GLY A 176 -17.22 7.85 6.72
N VAL A 177 -18.16 6.98 6.29
CA VAL A 177 -18.18 5.57 6.71
C VAL A 177 -16.96 4.83 6.18
N ALA A 178 -16.54 5.09 4.94
CA ALA A 178 -15.34 4.48 4.38
C ALA A 178 -14.07 4.86 5.14
N ALA A 179 -13.86 6.15 5.39
CA ALA A 179 -12.71 6.63 6.16
C ALA A 179 -12.73 6.12 7.60
N LEU A 180 -13.90 6.14 8.26
CA LEU A 180 -14.03 5.63 9.63
C LEU A 180 -13.74 4.13 9.71
N LEU A 181 -14.34 3.34 8.82
CA LEU A 181 -14.13 1.89 8.79
C LEU A 181 -12.65 1.56 8.54
N ALA A 182 -12.05 2.15 7.50
CA ALA A 182 -10.64 1.94 7.20
C ALA A 182 -9.74 2.37 8.37
N GLY A 183 -10.04 3.51 9.01
CA GLY A 183 -9.32 4.00 10.17
C GLY A 183 -9.41 3.04 11.37
N VAL A 184 -10.59 2.49 11.66
CA VAL A 184 -10.78 1.48 12.71
C VAL A 184 -10.02 0.21 12.38
N VAL A 185 -10.11 -0.29 11.14
CA VAL A 185 -9.42 -1.52 10.72
C VAL A 185 -7.91 -1.36 10.81
N LEU A 186 -7.35 -0.30 10.23
CA LEU A 186 -5.91 -0.05 10.22
C LEU A 186 -5.36 0.24 11.61
N THR A 187 -6.10 1.00 12.43
CA THR A 187 -5.72 1.23 13.83
C THR A 187 -5.70 -0.09 14.61
N THR A 188 -6.74 -0.92 14.46
CA THR A 188 -6.82 -2.22 15.14
C THR A 188 -5.70 -3.16 14.67
N TYR A 189 -5.42 -3.18 13.36
CA TYR A 189 -4.35 -3.96 12.76
C TYR A 189 -2.99 -3.59 13.36
N TRP A 190 -2.61 -2.30 13.30
CA TRP A 190 -1.31 -1.86 13.80
C TRP A 190 -1.17 -1.99 15.31
N LEU A 191 -2.23 -1.77 16.08
CA LEU A 191 -2.20 -2.03 17.53
C LEU A 191 -2.00 -3.52 17.83
N ALA A 192 -2.63 -4.42 17.08
CA ALA A 192 -2.47 -5.85 17.26
C ALA A 192 -1.05 -6.31 16.91
N ILE A 193 -0.53 -5.90 15.75
CA ILE A 193 0.84 -6.23 15.34
C ILE A 193 1.88 -5.58 16.26
N GLY A 194 1.65 -4.33 16.68
CA GLY A 194 2.47 -3.63 17.66
C GLY A 194 2.52 -4.34 19.01
N ALA A 195 1.38 -4.86 19.50
CA ALA A 195 1.34 -5.65 20.72
C ALA A 195 2.13 -6.97 20.59
N VAL A 196 2.04 -7.64 19.44
CA VAL A 196 2.82 -8.87 19.18
C VAL A 196 4.32 -8.56 19.12
N ALA A 197 4.73 -7.51 18.42
CA ALA A 197 6.14 -7.13 18.34
C ALA A 197 6.69 -6.68 19.70
N SER A 198 5.90 -5.93 20.48
CA SER A 198 6.27 -5.56 21.85
C SER A 198 6.45 -6.79 22.74
N ALA A 199 5.56 -7.78 22.64
CA ALA A 199 5.69 -9.04 23.38
C ALA A 199 6.89 -9.91 22.94
N ARG A 200 7.52 -9.57 21.81
CA ARG A 200 8.72 -10.23 21.26
C ARG A 200 9.97 -9.35 21.37
N ASP A 201 9.88 -8.21 22.08
CA ASP A 201 10.95 -7.21 22.20
C ASP A 201 11.48 -6.70 20.84
N ARG A 202 10.60 -6.65 19.83
CA ARG A 202 10.89 -6.19 18.46
C ARG A 202 10.25 -4.86 18.11
N LEU A 203 9.62 -4.20 19.07
CA LEU A 203 9.02 -2.89 18.84
C LEU A 203 10.06 -1.79 19.08
N GLY A 204 10.54 -1.18 18.00
CA GLY A 204 11.38 0.01 18.08
C GLY A 204 10.61 1.24 18.55
N ASP A 205 11.34 2.21 19.10
CA ASP A 205 10.77 3.48 19.56
C ASP A 205 10.11 4.25 18.40
N GLY A 206 8.92 4.79 18.64
CA GLY A 206 8.19 5.60 17.65
C GLY A 206 7.56 4.83 16.49
N VAL A 207 8.04 3.62 16.16
CA VAL A 207 7.61 2.84 14.98
C VAL A 207 6.10 2.59 14.95
N LEU A 208 5.49 2.26 16.11
CA LEU A 208 4.04 2.06 16.19
C LEU A 208 3.26 3.33 15.85
N LEU A 209 3.74 4.50 16.30
CA LEU A 209 3.10 5.77 16.00
C LEU A 209 3.18 6.07 14.50
N ASP A 210 4.32 5.83 13.87
CA ASP A 210 4.47 6.01 12.43
C ASP A 210 3.53 5.12 11.64
N CYS A 211 3.37 3.86 12.06
CA CYS A 211 2.41 2.92 11.46
C CYS A 211 0.96 3.39 11.61
N LEU A 212 0.59 3.91 12.79
CA LEU A 212 -0.73 4.49 13.03
C LEU A 212 -0.98 5.72 12.15
N GLN A 213 0.01 6.61 12.02
CA GLN A 213 -0.09 7.78 11.16
C GLN A 213 -0.26 7.38 9.69
N MET A 214 0.54 6.42 9.19
CA MET A 214 0.36 5.84 7.86
C MET A 214 -1.05 5.26 7.70
N GLY A 215 -1.53 4.51 8.70
CA GLY A 215 -2.88 3.97 8.75
C GLY A 215 -3.98 5.03 8.65
N TRP A 216 -3.81 6.18 9.31
CA TRP A 216 -4.78 7.28 9.22
C TRP A 216 -4.74 8.00 7.87
N ARG A 217 -3.56 8.20 7.28
CA ARG A 217 -3.41 8.72 5.91
C ARG A 217 -4.06 7.76 4.89
N ALA A 218 -3.81 6.46 5.02
CA ALA A 218 -4.44 5.40 4.24
C ALA A 218 -5.97 5.37 4.40
N ALA A 219 -6.48 5.57 5.61
CA ALA A 219 -7.92 5.67 5.85
C ALA A 219 -8.56 6.89 5.14
N ALA A 220 -7.86 8.03 5.12
CA ALA A 220 -8.29 9.19 4.35
C ALA A 220 -8.32 8.90 2.84
N VAL A 221 -7.29 8.22 2.31
CA VAL A 221 -7.25 7.76 0.91
C VAL A 221 -8.42 6.80 0.60
N ALA A 222 -8.75 5.86 1.49
CA ALA A 222 -9.88 4.96 1.29
C ALA A 222 -11.23 5.72 1.27
N GLY A 223 -11.40 6.74 2.11
CA GLY A 223 -12.54 7.64 2.06
C GLY A 223 -12.64 8.42 0.74
N VAL A 224 -11.51 8.93 0.26
CA VAL A 224 -11.39 9.58 -1.05
C VAL A 224 -11.75 8.62 -2.20
N ALA A 225 -11.27 7.38 -2.14
CA ALA A 225 -11.55 6.35 -3.14
C ALA A 225 -13.06 6.04 -3.19
N ALA A 226 -13.72 5.95 -2.03
CA ALA A 226 -15.18 5.81 -1.95
C ALA A 226 -15.92 7.00 -2.58
N LEU A 227 -15.46 8.23 -2.33
CA LEU A 227 -16.03 9.44 -2.92
C LEU A 227 -15.87 9.48 -4.44
N LEU A 228 -14.71 9.07 -4.96
CA LEU A 228 -14.47 8.98 -6.40
C LEU A 228 -15.39 7.94 -7.06
N GLY A 229 -15.47 6.73 -6.49
CA GLY A 229 -16.38 5.69 -6.96
C GLY A 229 -17.84 6.15 -6.95
N PHE A 230 -18.26 6.81 -5.86
CA PHE A 230 -19.58 7.43 -5.73
C PHE A 230 -19.83 8.50 -6.81
N ALA A 231 -18.90 9.45 -6.97
CA ALA A 231 -19.07 10.60 -7.84
C ALA A 231 -19.10 10.20 -9.31
N LEU A 232 -18.21 9.30 -9.73
CA LEU A 232 -18.21 8.74 -11.08
C LEU A 232 -19.49 7.96 -11.37
N THR A 233 -19.97 7.17 -10.40
CA THR A 233 -21.23 6.42 -10.58
C THR A 233 -22.43 7.35 -10.66
N MET A 234 -22.45 8.45 -9.91
CA MET A 234 -23.47 9.50 -10.05
C MET A 234 -23.40 10.20 -11.42
N LEU A 235 -22.19 10.39 -11.96
CA LEU A 235 -21.97 11.03 -13.25
C LEU A 235 -22.46 10.14 -14.41
N PHE A 236 -21.99 8.89 -14.45
CA PHE A 236 -22.32 7.95 -15.53
C PHE A 236 -23.66 7.24 -15.34
N ARG A 237 -24.23 7.28 -14.13
CA ARG A 237 -25.46 6.55 -13.76
C ARG A 237 -25.36 5.03 -14.00
N SER A 238 -24.13 4.49 -13.99
CA SER A 238 -23.85 3.07 -14.28
C SER A 238 -22.66 2.58 -13.46
N THR A 239 -22.84 1.46 -12.75
CA THR A 239 -21.74 0.75 -12.06
C THR A 239 -20.74 0.22 -13.06
N VAL A 240 -21.21 -0.42 -14.13
CA VAL A 240 -20.36 -1.06 -15.15
C VAL A 240 -19.47 -0.04 -15.84
N ALA A 241 -20.02 1.12 -16.23
CA ALA A 241 -19.24 2.18 -16.86
C ALA A 241 -18.16 2.72 -15.91
N THR A 242 -18.53 2.92 -14.64
CA THR A 242 -17.61 3.43 -13.63
C THR A 242 -16.47 2.45 -13.35
N LEU A 243 -16.78 1.17 -13.17
CA LEU A 243 -15.78 0.13 -12.94
C LEU A 243 -14.88 -0.06 -14.15
N GLY A 244 -15.42 -0.03 -15.38
CA GLY A 244 -14.63 -0.13 -16.60
C GLY A 244 -13.61 1.01 -16.74
N ILE A 245 -14.01 2.25 -16.46
CA ILE A 245 -13.12 3.41 -16.49
C ILE A 245 -12.04 3.31 -15.40
N LEU A 246 -12.45 3.02 -14.16
CA LEU A 246 -11.50 2.89 -13.04
C LEU A 246 -10.49 1.76 -13.27
N PHE A 247 -10.94 0.62 -13.78
CA PHE A 247 -10.07 -0.50 -14.13
C PHE A 247 -9.13 -0.15 -15.28
N GLY A 248 -9.62 0.54 -16.31
CA GLY A 248 -8.78 1.03 -17.41
C GLY A 248 -7.69 1.99 -16.94
N ILE A 249 -8.02 2.92 -16.03
CA ILE A 249 -7.04 3.83 -15.43
C ILE A 249 -6.04 3.08 -14.55
N ALA A 250 -6.48 2.15 -13.72
CA ALA A 250 -5.61 1.41 -12.82
C ALA A 250 -4.62 0.50 -13.58
N LEU A 251 -5.07 -0.16 -14.64
CA LEU A 251 -4.24 -1.12 -15.39
C LEU A 251 -3.37 -0.44 -16.44
N ALA A 252 -3.94 0.49 -17.21
CA ALA A 252 -3.28 1.09 -18.36
C ALA A 252 -2.79 2.52 -18.11
N GLY A 253 -3.23 3.19 -17.03
CA GLY A 253 -2.93 4.59 -16.80
C GLY A 253 -1.43 4.88 -16.71
N GLY A 254 -0.69 4.12 -15.90
CA GLY A 254 0.76 4.29 -15.78
C GLY A 254 1.50 4.02 -17.09
N ILE A 255 1.13 2.94 -17.80
CA ILE A 255 1.74 2.56 -19.08
C ILE A 255 1.47 3.63 -20.15
N VAL A 256 0.22 4.08 -20.27
CA VAL A 256 -0.17 5.11 -21.24
C VAL A 256 0.53 6.43 -20.92
N LEU A 257 0.63 6.81 -19.65
CA LEU A 257 1.38 8.02 -19.26
C LEU A 257 2.86 7.90 -19.61
N GLY A 258 3.49 6.74 -19.34
CA GLY A 258 4.87 6.48 -19.70
C GLY A 258 5.12 6.54 -21.21
N ILE A 259 4.29 5.86 -22.01
CA ILE A 259 4.38 5.88 -23.49
C ILE A 259 4.23 7.29 -24.05
N LEU A 260 3.37 8.12 -23.44
CA LEU A 260 3.17 9.50 -23.85
C LEU A 260 4.25 10.47 -23.32
N GLY A 261 5.26 9.97 -22.61
CA GLY A 261 6.35 10.78 -22.06
C GLY A 261 5.92 11.68 -20.90
N PHE A 262 4.82 11.37 -20.22
CA PHE A 262 4.43 12.12 -19.03
C PHE A 262 5.31 11.73 -17.86
N GLU A 263 5.78 12.74 -17.13
CA GLU A 263 6.58 12.52 -15.94
C GLU A 263 5.85 11.67 -14.88
N GLY A 264 6.62 10.86 -14.14
CA GLY A 264 6.12 9.99 -13.08
C GLY A 264 5.27 10.70 -12.03
N ARG A 265 5.48 12.01 -11.78
CA ARG A 265 4.65 12.82 -10.86
C ARG A 265 3.16 12.80 -11.20
N TRP A 266 2.76 12.48 -12.43
CA TRP A 266 1.36 12.39 -12.85
C TRP A 266 0.76 10.99 -12.70
N ASN A 267 1.58 9.99 -12.35
CA ASN A 267 1.15 8.63 -12.10
C ASN A 267 0.26 8.59 -10.83
N PRO A 268 -1.00 8.13 -10.93
CA PRO A 268 -1.88 8.02 -9.77
C PRO A 268 -1.30 7.18 -8.63
N ALA A 269 -0.55 6.12 -8.95
CA ALA A 269 0.02 5.22 -7.95
C ALA A 269 1.05 5.94 -7.06
N TYR A 270 1.96 6.71 -7.65
CA TYR A 270 2.95 7.49 -6.88
C TYR A 270 2.29 8.58 -6.04
N ASN A 271 1.24 9.24 -6.54
CA ASN A 271 0.52 10.25 -5.75
C ASN A 271 -0.21 9.65 -4.54
N VAL A 272 -0.77 8.44 -4.69
CA VAL A 272 -1.36 7.71 -3.55
C VAL A 272 -0.26 7.30 -2.56
N ALA A 273 0.85 6.74 -3.04
CA ALA A 273 1.97 6.35 -2.20
C ALA A 273 2.55 7.55 -1.41
N ALA A 274 2.75 8.70 -2.08
CA ALA A 274 3.21 9.93 -1.42
C ALA A 274 2.29 10.40 -0.29
N VAL A 275 0.96 10.20 -0.41
CA VAL A 275 0.03 10.55 0.65
C VAL A 275 0.07 9.53 1.79
N VAL A 276 0.15 8.24 1.49
CA VAL A 276 0.12 7.17 2.50
C VAL A 276 1.42 7.14 3.31
N SER A 277 2.55 7.20 2.63
CA SER A 277 3.89 7.06 3.20
C SER A 277 4.54 8.39 3.61
N ASP A 278 3.81 9.51 3.51
CA ASP A 278 4.31 10.87 3.79
C ASP A 278 5.47 11.33 2.88
N GLY A 279 5.43 10.86 1.64
CA GLY A 279 6.48 11.06 0.64
C GLY A 279 6.78 9.75 -0.07
N VAL A 280 7.24 9.82 -1.31
CA VAL A 280 7.76 8.65 -2.03
C VAL A 280 8.88 9.07 -2.97
N GLU A 281 9.88 8.22 -3.09
CA GLU A 281 10.96 8.36 -4.06
C GLU A 281 10.62 7.51 -5.28
N TYR A 282 10.86 8.05 -6.47
CA TYR A 282 10.65 7.35 -7.72
C TYR A 282 11.74 7.72 -8.73
N TYR A 283 12.10 6.77 -9.57
CA TYR A 283 13.05 7.00 -10.65
C TYR A 283 12.34 7.60 -11.86
N ALA A 284 12.87 8.72 -12.34
CA ALA A 284 12.44 9.39 -13.55
C ALA A 284 13.47 9.14 -14.66
N GLU A 285 13.00 8.80 -15.85
CA GLU A 285 13.84 8.78 -17.05
C GLU A 285 14.12 10.23 -17.47
N VAL A 286 15.39 10.57 -17.59
CA VAL A 286 15.90 11.89 -17.99
C VAL A 286 16.95 11.74 -19.07
N ASP A 287 17.20 12.79 -19.85
CA ASP A 287 18.32 12.80 -20.78
C ASP A 287 19.63 12.70 -19.99
N CYS A 288 20.51 11.80 -20.42
CA CYS A 288 21.83 11.64 -19.79
C CYS A 288 22.63 12.93 -19.88
N SER A 289 23.36 13.27 -18.81
CA SER A 289 24.38 14.31 -18.90
C SER A 289 25.50 13.86 -19.85
N PRO A 290 26.24 14.80 -20.48
CA PRO A 290 27.32 14.45 -21.39
C PRO A 290 28.38 13.53 -20.78
N GLN A 291 28.68 13.67 -19.48
CA GLN A 291 29.63 12.81 -18.76
C GLN A 291 29.10 11.38 -18.59
N GLN A 292 27.83 11.23 -18.19
CA GLN A 292 27.21 9.90 -18.04
C GLN A 292 27.07 9.19 -19.39
N ALA A 293 26.78 9.94 -20.46
CA ALA A 293 26.75 9.38 -21.80
C ALA A 293 28.14 8.89 -22.28
N GLU A 294 29.22 9.58 -21.86
CA GLU A 294 30.60 9.19 -22.16
C GLU A 294 31.03 7.95 -21.35
N GLU A 295 30.62 7.84 -20.09
CA GLU A 295 30.89 6.68 -19.22
C GLU A 295 30.15 5.41 -19.62
N MET A 296 28.92 5.52 -20.15
CA MET A 296 28.12 4.34 -20.57
C MET A 296 28.58 3.71 -21.89
N GLY A 297 29.48 4.37 -22.64
CA GLY A 297 30.01 3.89 -23.92
C GLY A 297 28.97 3.90 -25.06
N GLU A 298 29.44 4.04 -26.31
CA GLU A 298 28.58 4.13 -27.50
C GLU A 298 27.72 2.87 -27.78
N GLU A 299 27.95 1.75 -27.09
CA GLU A 299 27.27 0.46 -27.35
C GLU A 299 25.91 0.29 -26.64
N MET A 300 25.61 1.03 -25.57
CA MET A 300 24.31 0.97 -24.89
C MET A 300 23.38 2.08 -25.40
N GLY A 301 22.80 1.85 -26.59
CA GLY A 301 21.93 2.76 -27.34
C GLY A 301 20.55 3.07 -26.73
N TYR A 302 20.47 3.45 -25.46
CA TYR A 302 19.29 4.13 -24.90
C TYR A 302 19.76 5.41 -24.18
N GLY A 303 19.52 6.57 -24.80
CA GLY A 303 19.95 7.89 -24.32
C GLY A 303 19.18 8.41 -23.09
N TYR A 304 18.73 7.52 -22.21
CA TYR A 304 17.98 7.87 -21.00
C TYR A 304 18.73 7.38 -19.76
N CYS A 305 18.92 8.28 -18.81
CA CYS A 305 19.47 8.03 -17.49
C CYS A 305 18.33 8.05 -16.45
N SER A 306 18.46 7.30 -15.36
CA SER A 306 17.51 7.38 -14.26
C SER A 306 17.95 8.41 -13.22
N GLU A 307 17.11 9.39 -12.95
CA GLU A 307 17.26 10.34 -11.84
C GLU A 307 16.27 9.99 -10.73
N GLU A 308 16.75 9.90 -9.50
CA GLU A 308 15.88 9.75 -8.33
C GLU A 308 15.17 11.08 -8.02
N ARG A 309 13.84 11.02 -7.93
CA ARG A 309 13.00 12.19 -7.62
C ARG A 309 12.07 11.90 -6.47
N THR A 310 11.87 12.92 -5.63
CA THR A 310 10.98 12.85 -4.48
C THR A 310 9.61 13.46 -4.82
N LEU A 311 8.53 12.76 -4.52
CA LEU A 311 7.17 13.30 -4.52
C LEU A 311 6.70 13.48 -3.09
N THR A 312 6.43 14.73 -2.71
CA THR A 312 6.04 15.08 -1.33
C THR A 312 4.57 14.76 -1.05
N PHE A 313 4.21 14.61 0.23
CA PHE A 313 2.82 14.48 0.68
C PHE A 313 1.91 15.58 0.10
N ALA A 314 2.36 16.84 0.13
CA ALA A 314 1.57 17.98 -0.33
C ALA A 314 1.24 17.91 -1.83
N GLN A 315 2.20 17.45 -2.64
CA GLN A 315 2.01 17.26 -4.08
C GLN A 315 1.00 16.14 -4.35
N GLY A 316 1.16 14.98 -3.69
CA GLY A 316 0.21 13.87 -3.79
C GLY A 316 -1.20 14.25 -3.33
N ALA A 317 -1.32 14.94 -2.20
CA ALA A 317 -2.59 15.41 -1.66
C ALA A 317 -3.25 16.44 -2.59
N GLY A 318 -2.46 17.34 -3.18
CA GLY A 318 -2.93 18.31 -4.17
C GLY A 318 -3.46 17.63 -5.44
N TYR A 319 -2.76 16.61 -5.94
CA TYR A 319 -3.19 15.81 -7.08
C TYR A 319 -4.53 15.10 -6.81
N LEU A 320 -4.60 14.32 -5.73
CA LEU A 320 -5.81 13.57 -5.37
C LEU A 320 -6.98 14.52 -5.04
N GLY A 321 -6.72 15.59 -4.29
CA GLY A 321 -7.70 16.61 -3.97
C GLY A 321 -8.29 17.26 -5.23
N THR A 322 -7.46 17.59 -6.21
CA THR A 322 -7.91 18.16 -7.50
C THR A 322 -8.79 17.17 -8.26
N ALA A 323 -8.39 15.90 -8.34
CA ALA A 323 -9.19 14.86 -8.99
C ALA A 323 -10.57 14.70 -8.33
N VAL A 324 -10.62 14.59 -6.99
CA VAL A 324 -11.86 14.48 -6.23
C VAL A 324 -12.75 15.70 -6.41
N LEU A 325 -12.18 16.90 -6.35
CA LEU A 325 -12.92 18.14 -6.53
C LEU A 325 -13.49 18.24 -7.94
N ALA A 326 -12.68 17.98 -8.98
CA ALA A 326 -13.13 18.03 -10.36
C ALA A 326 -14.24 17.02 -10.64
N THR A 327 -14.05 15.75 -10.26
CA THR A 327 -15.05 14.70 -10.45
C THR A 327 -16.29 14.94 -9.60
N GLY A 328 -16.13 15.36 -8.35
CA GLY A 328 -17.24 15.66 -7.43
C GLY A 328 -18.09 16.83 -7.92
N LEU A 329 -17.46 17.93 -8.34
CA LEU A 329 -18.16 19.09 -8.91
C LEU A 329 -18.85 18.73 -10.22
N GLY A 330 -18.16 18.03 -11.14
CA GLY A 330 -18.77 17.57 -12.40
C GLY A 330 -20.00 16.68 -12.15
N SER A 331 -19.87 15.71 -11.25
CA SER A 331 -20.95 14.83 -10.79
C SER A 331 -22.12 15.59 -10.18
N LEU A 332 -21.85 16.53 -9.28
CA LEU A 332 -22.87 17.33 -8.62
C LEU A 332 -23.61 18.25 -9.61
N LEU A 333 -22.87 18.95 -10.46
CA LEU A 333 -23.44 19.83 -11.49
C LEU A 333 -24.29 19.04 -12.48
N TRP A 334 -23.83 17.85 -12.88
CA TRP A 334 -24.60 16.93 -13.71
C TRP A 334 -25.88 16.48 -13.01
N PHE A 335 -25.79 16.03 -11.76
CA PHE A 335 -26.95 15.56 -10.98
C PHE A 335 -28.00 16.66 -10.75
N ARG A 336 -27.56 17.93 -10.67
CA ARG A 336 -28.45 19.10 -10.56
C ARG A 336 -29.26 19.37 -11.81
N ARG A 337 -28.80 18.96 -13.00
CA ARG A 337 -29.58 19.12 -14.23
C ARG A 337 -30.84 18.27 -14.13
N ARG A 338 -31.97 18.84 -14.56
CA ARG A 338 -33.32 18.32 -14.33
C ARG A 338 -33.69 17.18 -15.30
N ASP A 339 -32.70 16.40 -15.70
CA ASP A 339 -32.87 15.32 -16.65
C ASP A 339 -33.19 14.05 -15.85
N VAL A 340 -34.45 13.99 -15.40
CA VAL A 340 -35.09 12.70 -15.13
C VAL A 340 -35.23 12.01 -16.49
N PRO A 341 -34.87 10.72 -16.62
CA PRO A 341 -35.35 9.94 -17.76
C PRO A 341 -36.87 10.04 -17.91
#